data_AF-A0A091UCG7-F1
#
_entry.id   AF-A0A091UCG7-F1
#
_cell.length_a   1.000
_cell.length_b   1.000
_cell.length_c   1.000
_cell.angle_alpha   90.00
_cell.angle_beta   90.00
_cell.angle_gamma   90.00
#
_symmetry.space_group_name_H-M   'P 1'
#
loop_
_entity.id
_entity.type
_entity.pdbx_description
1 polymer ?
#
loop_
_entity_poly.entity_id
_entity_poly.type
_entity_poly.pdbx_seq_one_letter_code
_entity_poly.pdbx_strand_id
1 'polypeptide(L)'
;MSTMVYPREEKLDKLSQEEIISNTKLVMQGLEALKNEHNSILHSLLETIKCLKKDEEANLVHEKSSLLRKSVEMIELGLGEAQVMMALSNHLNAVESEKQKLRAQVRRLCQENQWLRDELANTQQKLQRSEQTVAQLEEEKKHLEFMNQLKKYDEDVSPSEEKEGDSTKDSLDDLFPNEEEEHGPGLPHQHSSAVAAAQQGGYEIPARLRTLHNLVIQYASQGRYEVAVPLCKQALEDLEKTSGHDHPDVATMLNILALVYRDQNKYKEAAHLLNDALSIREKTLGKDHPAVAATLNNLAVLYGKRGKYKEAEPLCKRALEIREKVLGKDHPDVAKQLNNLALLCQNQGKYDEVEYYYCRALEIYESCLGPDDPNVAKTKNNLASCYLKQGKYKDAEVLYKEILTRAHVKEFGSVDDEHKPIWMHAEEREEMSKSKHRDSAPYAEYGGWYKACKVSSPTVNTTLRNLGALYRRQGKLEAAETLEECAVRSRRQGIDPINQTKVVEILKEGDGTERRRSLGGSVKYENATDGSEE
;
A
#
# COMPACT_ATOMS: atom_id res chain seq x y z
N MET A 1 -56.46 -18.40 45.99
CA MET A 1 -55.00 -18.38 45.77
C MET A 1 -54.67 -19.57 44.88
N SER A 2 -54.60 -19.33 43.56
CA SER A 2 -54.25 -20.37 42.59
C SER A 2 -52.74 -20.58 42.62
N THR A 3 -52.31 -21.72 43.14
CA THR A 3 -50.95 -22.23 42.98
C THR A 3 -50.79 -22.70 41.53
N MET A 4 -50.16 -21.85 40.70
CA MET A 4 -49.66 -22.25 39.39
C MET A 4 -48.67 -23.40 39.57
N VAL A 5 -49.09 -24.58 39.12
CA VAL A 5 -48.21 -25.72 38.88
C VAL A 5 -47.33 -25.33 37.70
N TYR A 6 -46.05 -25.04 37.96
CA TYR A 6 -45.03 -24.95 36.92
C TYR A 6 -44.93 -26.34 36.27
N PRO A 7 -45.07 -26.47 34.94
CA PRO A 7 -44.62 -27.68 34.28
C PRO A 7 -43.11 -27.76 34.49
N ARG A 8 -42.62 -28.92 34.96
CA ARG A 8 -41.20 -29.27 34.85
C ARG A 8 -40.84 -29.13 33.38
N GLU A 9 -40.11 -28.07 33.02
CA GLU A 9 -39.31 -28.08 31.80
C GLU A 9 -38.31 -29.22 31.95
N GLU A 10 -38.63 -30.38 31.36
CA GLU A 10 -37.61 -31.35 31.01
C GLU A 10 -36.54 -30.57 30.25
N LYS A 11 -35.32 -30.55 30.79
CA LYS A 11 -34.14 -30.07 30.09
C LYS A 11 -33.96 -30.98 28.87
N LEU A 12 -34.64 -30.65 27.77
CA LEU A 12 -34.20 -31.02 26.45
C LEU A 12 -32.81 -30.41 26.34
N ASP A 13 -31.78 -31.24 26.44
CA ASP A 13 -30.41 -30.85 26.17
C ASP A 13 -30.42 -30.16 24.81
N LYS A 14 -30.26 -28.82 24.84
CA LYS A 14 -30.28 -28.00 23.64
C LYS A 14 -29.00 -28.34 22.87
N LEU A 15 -29.14 -29.24 21.90
CA LEU A 15 -28.09 -29.57 20.95
C LEU A 15 -27.46 -28.27 20.45
N SER A 16 -26.14 -28.18 20.56
CA SER A 16 -25.42 -27.00 20.09
C SER A 16 -25.59 -26.87 18.57
N GLN A 17 -25.51 -25.64 18.04
CA GLN A 17 -25.62 -25.42 16.59
C GLN A 17 -24.58 -26.25 15.81
N GLU A 18 -23.40 -26.46 16.38
CA GLU A 18 -22.35 -27.30 15.82
C GLU A 18 -22.73 -28.79 15.83
N GLU A 19 -23.33 -29.28 16.92
CA GLU A 19 -23.87 -30.65 16.98
C GLU A 19 -25.01 -30.87 15.99
N ILE A 20 -25.90 -29.90 15.82
CA ILE A 20 -26.99 -29.97 14.83
C ILE A 20 -26.40 -30.10 13.43
N ILE A 21 -25.43 -29.25 13.06
CA ILE A 21 -24.78 -29.30 11.75
C ILE A 21 -24.03 -30.62 11.54
N SER A 22 -23.31 -31.09 12.56
CA SER A 22 -22.57 -32.36 12.51
C SER A 22 -23.53 -33.54 12.31
N ASN A 23 -24.62 -33.57 13.06
CA ASN A 23 -25.66 -34.59 12.94
C ASN A 23 -26.36 -34.51 11.58
N THR A 24 -26.68 -33.31 11.07
CA THR A 24 -27.27 -33.14 9.73
C THR A 24 -26.33 -33.67 8.64
N LYS A 25 -25.01 -33.44 8.74
CA LYS A 25 -24.03 -34.01 7.80
C LYS A 25 -23.98 -35.53 7.85
N LEU A 26 -23.99 -36.12 9.05
CA LEU A 26 -24.03 -37.57 9.23
C LEU A 26 -25.30 -38.18 8.64
N VAL A 27 -26.46 -37.55 8.88
CA VAL A 27 -27.74 -37.99 8.30
C VAL A 27 -27.72 -37.89 6.78
N MET A 28 -27.17 -36.81 6.22
CA MET A 28 -27.01 -36.69 4.76
C MET A 28 -26.17 -37.81 4.16
N GLN A 29 -25.01 -38.13 4.76
CA GLN A 29 -24.15 -39.22 4.29
C GLN A 29 -24.86 -40.57 4.35
N GLY A 30 -25.61 -40.83 5.43
CA GLY A 30 -26.42 -42.05 5.56
C GLY A 30 -27.54 -42.13 4.54
N LEU A 31 -28.25 -41.04 4.29
CA LEU A 31 -29.31 -40.96 3.29
C LEU A 31 -28.77 -41.10 1.86
N GLU A 32 -27.59 -40.55 1.55
CA GLU A 32 -26.92 -40.76 0.26
C GLU A 32 -26.50 -42.21 0.04
N ALA A 33 -25.96 -42.87 1.08
CA ALA A 33 -25.64 -44.29 1.02
C ALA A 33 -26.89 -45.14 0.77
N LEU A 34 -27.97 -44.90 1.52
CA LEU A 34 -29.25 -45.61 1.37
C LEU A 34 -29.88 -45.37 -0.01
N LYS A 35 -29.81 -44.13 -0.52
CA LYS A 35 -30.25 -43.78 -1.87
C LYS A 35 -29.50 -44.60 -2.93
N ASN A 36 -28.18 -44.72 -2.79
CA ASN A 36 -27.35 -45.47 -3.74
C ASN A 36 -27.66 -46.97 -3.71
N GLU A 37 -27.89 -47.55 -2.53
CA GLU A 37 -28.31 -48.94 -2.38
C GLU A 37 -29.69 -49.18 -3.00
N HIS A 38 -30.68 -48.32 -2.70
CA HIS A 38 -32.02 -48.43 -3.27
C HIS A 38 -32.01 -48.27 -4.80
N ASN A 39 -31.17 -47.40 -5.35
CA ASN A 39 -31.00 -47.26 -6.80
C ASN A 39 -30.33 -48.49 -7.44
N SER A 40 -29.35 -49.09 -6.77
CA SER A 40 -28.70 -50.32 -7.24
C SER A 40 -29.66 -51.52 -7.27
N ILE A 41 -30.47 -51.66 -6.21
CA ILE A 41 -31.53 -52.68 -6.15
C ILE A 41 -32.59 -52.40 -7.21
N LEU A 42 -33.03 -51.15 -7.36
CA LEU A 42 -33.99 -50.75 -8.39
C LEU A 42 -33.49 -51.08 -9.80
N HIS A 43 -32.20 -50.82 -10.07
CA HIS A 43 -31.58 -51.15 -11.35
C HIS A 43 -31.58 -52.67 -11.60
N SER A 44 -31.21 -53.47 -10.61
CA SER A 44 -31.22 -54.93 -10.67
C SER A 44 -32.64 -55.50 -10.88
N LEU A 45 -33.65 -54.90 -10.24
CA LEU A 45 -35.06 -55.28 -10.43
C LEU A 45 -35.56 -54.91 -11.84
N LEU A 46 -35.14 -53.77 -12.37
CA LEU A 46 -35.50 -53.36 -13.74
C LEU A 46 -34.82 -54.24 -14.80
N GLU A 47 -33.61 -54.73 -14.54
CA GLU A 47 -32.95 -55.72 -15.42
C GLU A 47 -33.63 -57.08 -15.38
N THR A 48 -34.02 -57.55 -14.19
CA THR A 48 -34.73 -58.83 -14.04
C THR A 48 -36.13 -58.80 -14.69
N ILE A 49 -36.83 -57.67 -14.64
CA ILE A 49 -38.09 -57.45 -15.40
C ILE A 49 -37.90 -57.69 -16.89
N LYS A 50 -36.78 -57.25 -17.49
CA LYS A 50 -36.52 -57.42 -18.94
C LYS A 50 -36.32 -58.89 -19.33
N CYS A 51 -35.93 -59.73 -18.39
CA CYS A 51 -35.61 -61.15 -18.62
C CYS A 51 -36.78 -62.11 -18.33
N LEU A 52 -37.83 -61.65 -17.65
CA LEU A 52 -38.98 -62.47 -17.24
C LEU A 52 -40.00 -62.63 -18.39
N LYS A 53 -40.48 -63.88 -18.59
CA LYS A 53 -41.47 -64.25 -19.63
C LYS A 53 -42.86 -64.61 -19.08
N LYS A 54 -43.06 -64.62 -17.76
CA LYS A 54 -44.33 -64.98 -17.09
C LYS A 54 -44.93 -63.75 -16.41
N ASP A 55 -46.22 -63.50 -16.63
CA ASP A 55 -46.92 -62.29 -16.18
C ASP A 55 -47.01 -62.15 -14.64
N GLU A 56 -47.16 -63.24 -13.88
CA GLU A 56 -47.31 -63.13 -12.41
C GLU A 56 -46.01 -62.77 -11.68
N GLU A 57 -44.87 -63.31 -12.10
CA GLU A 57 -43.55 -62.97 -11.53
C GLU A 57 -43.15 -61.53 -11.91
N ALA A 58 -43.53 -61.09 -13.11
CA ALA A 58 -43.29 -59.72 -13.57
C ALA A 58 -44.10 -58.69 -12.74
N ASN A 59 -45.35 -59.00 -12.37
CA ASN A 59 -46.19 -58.12 -11.56
C ASN A 59 -45.60 -57.88 -10.16
N LEU A 60 -45.11 -58.92 -9.48
CA LEU A 60 -44.49 -58.78 -8.15
C LEU A 60 -43.20 -57.94 -8.21
N VAL A 61 -42.39 -58.09 -9.26
CA VAL A 61 -41.16 -57.30 -9.44
C VAL A 61 -41.49 -55.84 -9.79
N HIS A 62 -42.57 -55.59 -10.54
CA HIS A 62 -43.10 -54.24 -10.78
C HIS A 62 -43.57 -53.55 -9.49
N GLU A 63 -44.29 -54.24 -8.61
CA GLU A 63 -44.72 -53.68 -7.33
C GLU A 63 -43.52 -53.33 -6.44
N LYS A 64 -42.52 -54.22 -6.33
CA LYS A 64 -41.29 -53.95 -5.58
C LYS A 64 -40.50 -52.78 -6.15
N SER A 65 -40.40 -52.68 -7.48
CA SER A 65 -39.76 -51.55 -8.17
C SER A 65 -40.49 -50.23 -7.90
N SER A 66 -41.83 -50.25 -7.86
CA SER A 66 -42.65 -49.08 -7.53
C SER A 66 -42.44 -48.60 -6.10
N LEU A 67 -42.38 -49.53 -5.13
CA LEU A 67 -42.09 -49.22 -3.73
C LEU A 67 -40.68 -48.63 -3.54
N LEU A 68 -39.67 -49.21 -4.19
CA LEU A 68 -38.29 -48.68 -4.17
C LEU A 68 -38.21 -47.28 -4.78
N ARG A 69 -38.93 -47.02 -5.88
CA ARG A 69 -38.99 -45.69 -6.49
C ARG A 69 -39.57 -44.65 -5.53
N LYS A 70 -40.68 -44.98 -4.85
CA LYS A 70 -41.27 -44.10 -3.82
C LYS A 70 -40.31 -43.88 -2.65
N SER A 71 -39.57 -44.92 -2.23
CA SER A 71 -38.58 -44.79 -1.17
C SER A 71 -37.41 -43.87 -1.56
N VAL A 72 -36.91 -43.96 -2.80
CA VAL A 72 -35.87 -43.06 -3.32
C VAL A 72 -36.37 -41.62 -3.35
N GLU A 73 -37.60 -41.38 -3.80
CA GLU A 73 -38.20 -40.04 -3.82
C GLU A 73 -38.30 -39.42 -2.41
N MET A 74 -38.69 -40.20 -1.41
CA MET A 74 -38.72 -39.75 0.00
C MET A 74 -37.32 -39.44 0.54
N ILE A 75 -36.30 -40.23 0.18
CA ILE A 75 -34.91 -39.98 0.58
C ILE A 75 -34.38 -38.70 -0.10
N GLU A 76 -34.73 -38.46 -1.36
CA GLU A 76 -34.36 -37.24 -2.08
C GLU A 76 -34.97 -35.98 -1.47
N LEU A 77 -36.23 -36.05 -1.01
CA LEU A 77 -36.87 -34.96 -0.27
C LEU A 77 -36.13 -34.68 1.05
N GLY A 78 -35.82 -35.72 1.83
CA GLY A 78 -35.07 -35.57 3.09
C GLY A 78 -33.65 -35.02 2.90
N LEU A 79 -32.96 -35.42 1.82
CA LEU A 79 -31.67 -34.84 1.43
C LEU A 79 -31.82 -33.36 1.05
N GLY A 80 -32.87 -32.99 0.34
CA GLY A 80 -33.20 -31.61 0.00
C GLY A 80 -33.39 -30.73 1.24
N GLU A 81 -34.14 -31.21 2.23
CA GLU A 81 -34.36 -30.52 3.50
C GLU A 81 -33.05 -30.33 4.28
N ALA A 82 -32.23 -31.38 4.39
CA ALA A 82 -30.93 -31.31 5.05
C ALA A 82 -29.95 -30.35 4.34
N GLN A 83 -29.97 -30.32 3.00
CA GLN A 83 -29.18 -29.36 2.21
C GLN A 83 -29.61 -27.91 2.48
N VAL A 84 -30.91 -27.65 2.62
CA VAL A 84 -31.43 -26.32 2.97
C VAL A 84 -31.00 -25.92 4.38
N MET A 85 -31.04 -26.84 5.35
CA MET A 85 -30.55 -26.57 6.71
C MET A 85 -29.06 -26.20 6.72
N MET A 86 -28.23 -26.92 5.94
CA MET A 86 -26.81 -26.61 5.77
C MET A 86 -26.58 -25.24 5.13
N ALA A 87 -27.33 -24.91 4.08
CA ALA A 87 -27.24 -23.62 3.40
C ALA A 87 -27.65 -22.46 4.32
N LEU A 88 -28.72 -22.62 5.09
CA LEU A 88 -29.19 -21.64 6.06
C LEU A 88 -28.15 -21.38 7.15
N SER A 89 -27.53 -22.43 7.68
CA SER A 89 -26.47 -22.31 8.68
C SER A 89 -25.25 -21.53 8.15
N ASN A 90 -24.81 -21.84 6.93
CA ASN A 90 -23.71 -21.11 6.29
C ASN A 90 -24.04 -19.62 6.09
N HIS A 91 -25.28 -19.32 5.66
CA HIS A 91 -25.72 -17.94 5.49
C HIS A 91 -25.78 -17.20 6.83
N LEU A 92 -26.29 -17.84 7.89
CA LEU A 92 -26.34 -17.27 9.23
C LEU A 92 -24.93 -16.95 9.74
N ASN A 93 -23.97 -17.87 9.59
CA ASN A 93 -22.57 -17.67 9.98
C ASN A 93 -21.93 -16.51 9.21
N ALA A 94 -22.22 -16.38 7.90
CA ALA A 94 -21.74 -15.27 7.10
C ALA A 94 -22.28 -13.93 7.62
N VAL A 95 -23.59 -13.84 7.85
CA VAL A 95 -24.25 -12.64 8.39
C VAL A 95 -23.73 -12.29 9.79
N GLU A 96 -23.49 -13.27 10.65
CA GLU A 96 -22.90 -13.03 11.97
C GLU A 96 -21.48 -12.50 11.89
N SER A 97 -20.66 -13.03 10.97
CA SER A 97 -19.31 -12.53 10.73
C SER A 97 -19.31 -11.08 10.22
N GLU A 98 -20.25 -10.72 9.35
CA GLU A 98 -20.42 -9.34 8.86
C GLU A 98 -20.87 -8.40 9.99
N LYS A 99 -21.84 -8.84 10.79
CA LYS A 99 -22.29 -8.12 11.99
C LYS A 99 -21.14 -7.85 12.97
N GLN A 100 -20.26 -8.83 13.18
CA GLN A 100 -19.08 -8.66 14.04
C GLN A 100 -18.08 -7.65 13.46
N LYS A 101 -17.82 -7.69 12.15
CA LYS A 101 -16.97 -6.71 11.45
C LYS A 101 -17.53 -5.29 11.58
N LEU A 102 -18.83 -5.11 11.33
CA LEU A 102 -19.50 -3.82 11.47
C LEU A 102 -19.43 -3.30 12.92
N ARG A 103 -19.63 -4.16 13.92
CA ARG A 103 -19.46 -3.78 15.34
C ARG A 103 -18.05 -3.34 15.66
N ALA A 104 -17.03 -4.00 15.10
CA ALA A 104 -15.63 -3.59 15.27
C ALA A 104 -15.36 -2.24 14.61
N GLN A 105 -15.91 -2.01 13.42
CA GLN A 105 -15.82 -0.74 12.72
C GLN A 105 -16.48 0.40 13.49
N VAL A 106 -17.68 0.19 14.06
CA VAL A 106 -18.36 1.18 14.90
C VAL A 106 -17.52 1.53 16.12
N ARG A 107 -16.95 0.54 16.83
CA ARG A 107 -16.06 0.81 17.98
C ARG A 107 -14.85 1.66 17.57
N ARG A 108 -14.22 1.33 16.44
CA ARG A 108 -13.09 2.09 15.91
C ARG A 108 -13.48 3.53 15.58
N LEU A 109 -14.60 3.74 14.89
CA LEU A 109 -15.10 5.07 14.57
C LEU A 109 -15.45 5.89 15.82
N CYS A 110 -16.00 5.26 16.86
CA CYS A 110 -16.22 5.94 18.15
C CYS A 110 -14.89 6.39 18.78
N GLN A 111 -13.85 5.55 18.74
CA GLN A 111 -12.53 5.88 19.28
C GLN A 111 -11.85 6.99 18.47
N GLU A 112 -11.93 6.95 17.14
CA GLU A 112 -11.42 8.01 16.26
C GLU A 112 -12.15 9.34 16.50
N ASN A 113 -13.48 9.32 16.66
CA ASN A 113 -14.24 10.52 17.00
C ASN A 113 -13.87 11.09 18.37
N GLN A 114 -13.62 10.22 19.37
CA GLN A 114 -13.15 10.67 20.67
C GLN A 114 -11.79 11.35 20.56
N TRP A 115 -10.85 10.73 19.86
CA TRP A 115 -9.52 11.30 19.63
C TRP A 115 -9.58 12.65 18.91
N LEU A 116 -10.42 12.79 17.87
CA LEU A 116 -10.60 14.05 17.16
C LEU A 116 -11.18 15.15 18.06
N ARG A 117 -12.09 14.82 18.98
CA ARG A 117 -12.62 15.77 19.97
C ARG A 117 -11.54 16.22 20.94
N ASP A 118 -10.69 15.31 21.39
CA ASP A 118 -9.59 15.61 22.30
C ASP A 118 -8.53 16.49 21.62
N GLU A 119 -8.19 16.21 20.35
CA GLU A 119 -7.26 17.03 19.57
C GLU A 119 -7.84 18.42 19.26
N LEU A 120 -9.14 18.51 18.96
CA LEU A 120 -9.83 19.79 18.81
C LEU A 120 -9.79 20.60 20.11
N ALA A 121 -10.02 19.97 21.26
CA ALA A 121 -9.94 20.64 22.56
C ALA A 121 -8.52 21.14 22.86
N ASN A 122 -7.49 20.34 22.54
CA ASN A 122 -6.10 20.72 22.71
C ASN A 122 -5.70 21.92 21.83
N THR A 123 -6.11 21.92 20.56
CA THR A 123 -5.86 23.03 19.64
C THR A 123 -6.59 24.30 20.06
N GLN A 124 -7.84 24.20 20.53
CA GLN A 124 -8.56 25.34 21.11
C GLN A 124 -7.86 25.90 22.36
N GLN A 125 -7.35 25.04 23.23
CA GLN A 125 -6.60 25.48 24.41
C GLN A 125 -5.29 26.21 24.03
N LYS A 126 -4.57 25.72 23.01
CA LYS A 126 -3.37 26.40 22.49
C LYS A 126 -3.70 27.75 21.89
N LEU A 127 -4.80 27.85 21.13
CA LEU A 127 -5.28 29.11 20.58
C LEU A 127 -5.59 30.11 21.70
N GLN A 128 -6.36 29.70 22.70
CA GLN A 128 -6.70 30.56 23.83
C GLN A 128 -5.45 31.06 24.59
N ARG A 129 -4.44 30.19 24.78
CA ARG A 129 -3.16 30.61 25.37
C ARG A 129 -2.44 31.64 24.50
N SER A 130 -2.40 31.43 23.18
CA SER A 130 -1.76 32.39 22.27
C SER A 130 -2.50 33.74 22.26
N GLU A 131 -3.84 33.74 22.31
CA GLU A 131 -4.65 34.95 22.41
C GLU A 131 -4.37 35.70 23.72
N GLN A 132 -4.24 35.00 24.85
CA GLN A 132 -3.84 35.60 26.12
C GLN A 132 -2.44 36.22 26.05
N THR A 133 -1.48 35.55 25.41
CA THR A 133 -0.12 36.09 25.21
C THR A 133 -0.14 37.33 24.33
N VAL A 134 -0.94 37.34 23.25
CA VAL A 134 -1.08 38.51 22.39
C VAL A 134 -1.68 39.69 23.16
N ALA A 135 -2.72 39.46 23.95
CA ALA A 135 -3.31 40.51 24.79
C ALA A 135 -2.30 41.10 25.79
N GLN A 136 -1.48 40.26 26.44
CA GLN A 136 -0.40 40.72 27.32
C GLN A 136 0.63 41.58 26.57
N LEU A 137 1.08 41.15 25.40
CA LEU A 137 2.02 41.91 24.58
C LEU A 137 1.43 43.24 24.09
N GLU A 138 0.13 43.29 23.80
CA GLU A 138 -0.57 44.54 23.45
C GLU A 138 -0.64 45.51 24.64
N GLU A 139 -0.85 45.02 25.85
CA GLU A 139 -0.81 45.83 27.07
C GLU A 139 0.60 46.35 27.34
N GLU A 140 1.63 45.50 27.25
CA GLU A 140 3.04 45.91 27.37
C GLU A 140 3.42 46.96 26.32
N LYS A 141 2.99 46.77 25.07
CA LYS A 141 3.20 47.74 24.00
C LYS A 141 2.54 49.08 24.34
N LYS A 142 1.27 49.09 24.77
CA LYS A 142 0.58 50.31 25.21
C LYS A 142 1.29 50.98 26.37
N HIS A 143 1.81 50.21 27.33
CA HIS A 143 2.58 50.73 28.45
C HIS A 143 3.89 51.37 28.00
N LEU A 144 4.62 50.73 27.09
CA LEU A 144 5.84 51.28 26.50
C LEU A 144 5.57 52.54 25.67
N GLU A 145 4.49 52.56 24.89
CA GLU A 145 4.04 53.75 24.16
C GLU A 145 3.72 54.91 25.11
N PHE A 146 3.04 54.63 26.22
CA PHE A 146 2.76 55.63 27.27
C PHE A 146 4.05 56.14 27.93
N MET A 147 4.97 55.26 28.30
CA MET A 147 6.28 55.66 28.86
C MET A 147 7.10 56.50 27.88
N ASN A 148 7.02 56.20 26.59
CA ASN A 148 7.69 56.98 25.54
C ASN A 148 7.03 58.35 25.35
N GLN A 149 5.70 58.45 25.46
CA GLN A 149 5.01 59.74 25.50
C GLN A 149 5.41 60.56 26.72
N LEU A 150 5.51 59.95 27.92
CA LEU A 150 5.95 60.62 29.15
C LEU A 150 7.37 61.18 29.00
N LYS A 151 8.30 60.39 28.44
CA LYS A 151 9.68 60.83 28.18
C LYS A 151 9.77 62.04 27.25
N LYS A 152 8.91 62.13 26.24
CA LYS A 152 8.86 63.31 25.36
C LYS A 152 8.48 64.59 26.11
N TYR A 153 7.60 64.48 27.10
CA TYR A 153 7.24 65.63 27.94
C TYR A 153 8.32 65.96 28.98
N ASP A 154 9.08 64.99 29.48
CA ASP A 154 10.24 65.25 30.36
C ASP A 154 11.42 65.91 29.60
N GLU A 155 11.62 65.58 28.32
CA GLU A 155 12.61 66.25 27.45
C GLU A 155 12.23 67.72 27.18
N ASP A 156 10.93 68.04 27.08
CA ASP A 156 10.44 69.41 26.86
C ASP A 156 10.46 70.30 28.13
N VAL A 157 10.80 69.75 29.32
CA VAL A 157 10.79 70.50 30.60
C VAL A 157 12.20 70.85 31.13
N SER A 158 13.28 70.45 30.44
CA SER A 158 14.65 70.82 30.85
C SER A 158 15.31 71.81 29.89
N PRO A 159 15.49 73.09 30.26
CA PRO A 159 16.42 73.96 29.56
C PRO A 159 17.84 73.78 30.12
N SER A 160 18.84 73.95 29.26
CA SER A 160 20.30 74.05 29.56
C SER A 160 20.98 72.69 29.87
N GLU A 161 22.17 72.35 29.39
CA GLU A 161 23.35 73.13 29.02
C GLU A 161 24.33 72.27 28.18
N GLU A 162 25.20 72.96 27.46
CA GLU A 162 26.29 72.49 26.60
C GLU A 162 27.28 71.53 27.29
N LYS A 163 27.86 70.56 26.54
CA LYS A 163 29.33 70.40 26.44
C LYS A 163 29.81 69.31 25.48
N GLU A 164 30.79 69.71 24.69
CA GLU A 164 31.69 68.93 23.82
C GLU A 164 32.67 68.00 24.58
N GLY A 165 33.28 67.08 23.82
CA GLY A 165 34.53 66.35 24.11
C GLY A 165 34.52 64.98 23.42
N ASP A 166 34.87 64.84 22.14
CA ASP A 166 36.21 64.86 21.49
C ASP A 166 37.10 63.62 21.73
N SER A 167 37.57 63.05 20.60
CA SER A 167 38.79 62.22 20.37
C SER A 167 38.88 60.83 21.04
N THR A 168 39.43 59.75 20.47
CA THR A 168 40.20 59.48 19.24
C THR A 168 40.33 57.95 19.02
N LYS A 169 40.63 57.59 17.76
CA LYS A 169 41.06 56.30 17.18
C LYS A 169 41.94 55.35 18.04
N ASP A 170 41.70 54.04 17.86
CA ASP A 170 42.69 52.95 17.62
C ASP A 170 41.93 51.77 16.99
N SER A 171 42.11 51.40 15.72
CA SER A 171 43.18 50.60 15.09
C SER A 171 43.11 49.08 15.35
N LEU A 172 42.54 48.37 14.35
CA LEU A 172 42.82 47.03 13.80
C LEU A 172 43.19 45.81 14.68
N ASP A 173 42.57 44.69 14.27
CA ASP A 173 42.99 43.27 14.25
C ASP A 173 42.58 42.29 15.37
N ASP A 174 42.34 41.04 14.90
CA ASP A 174 41.96 39.77 15.56
C ASP A 174 40.48 39.63 16.00
N LEU A 175 39.64 38.76 15.41
CA LEU A 175 39.85 37.32 15.16
C LEU A 175 38.90 36.78 14.06
N PHE A 176 39.46 36.28 12.95
CA PHE A 176 39.01 35.05 12.29
C PHE A 176 40.15 34.04 12.47
N PRO A 177 39.91 32.77 12.85
CA PRO A 177 39.74 31.72 11.82
C PRO A 177 38.84 30.51 12.18
N ASN A 178 38.33 29.87 11.11
CA ASN A 178 37.74 28.53 10.87
C ASN A 178 37.63 27.47 11.99
N GLU A 179 36.50 26.73 11.97
CA GLU A 179 36.33 25.25 12.05
C GLU A 179 34.82 24.95 11.84
N GLU A 180 34.40 24.39 10.70
CA GLU A 180 34.13 22.95 10.42
C GLU A 180 32.91 22.34 11.15
N GLU A 181 31.98 21.79 10.34
CA GLU A 181 31.04 20.68 10.59
C GLU A 181 30.05 20.80 11.78
N GLU A 182 28.75 20.51 11.66
CA GLU A 182 28.25 19.13 11.63
C GLU A 182 26.77 19.08 11.21
N HIS A 183 26.48 18.20 10.25
CA HIS A 183 25.15 17.80 9.82
C HIS A 183 24.59 16.66 10.70
N GLY A 184 23.32 16.81 11.12
CA GLY A 184 22.34 15.72 11.23
C GLY A 184 21.88 15.31 12.64
N PRO A 185 20.77 14.55 12.80
CA PRO A 185 19.82 14.08 11.78
C PRO A 185 18.35 14.48 12.03
N GLY A 186 17.64 14.84 10.96
CA GLY A 186 16.17 14.89 10.93
C GLY A 186 15.59 13.48 10.78
N LEU A 187 14.65 13.13 11.65
CA LEU A 187 13.90 11.87 11.64
C LEU A 187 12.95 11.79 10.42
N PRO A 188 12.80 10.62 9.77
CA PRO A 188 12.02 10.49 8.54
C PRO A 188 10.54 10.22 8.83
N HIS A 189 9.65 11.13 8.41
CA HIS A 189 8.22 10.81 8.28
C HIS A 189 7.96 10.18 6.90
N GLN A 190 7.49 8.93 6.93
CA GLN A 190 7.00 8.17 5.77
C GLN A 190 5.86 8.92 5.08
N HIS A 191 6.18 9.64 4.00
CA HIS A 191 5.18 10.12 3.06
C HIS A 191 4.80 9.02 2.08
N SER A 192 3.52 8.66 2.13
CA SER A 192 2.87 7.74 1.22
C SER A 192 3.12 8.12 -0.25
N SER A 193 3.46 7.10 -1.05
CA SER A 193 3.92 7.15 -2.45
C SER A 193 2.95 7.77 -3.47
N ALA A 194 1.84 8.35 -3.03
CA ALA A 194 0.89 9.08 -3.86
C ALA A 194 1.18 10.60 -3.95
N VAL A 195 1.84 11.19 -2.94
CA VAL A 195 2.08 12.64 -2.88
C VAL A 195 3.24 13.08 -3.80
N ALA A 196 4.28 12.25 -3.92
CA ALA A 196 5.44 12.55 -4.76
C ALA A 196 5.13 12.59 -6.26
N ALA A 197 4.05 11.93 -6.70
CA ALA A 197 3.67 11.93 -8.12
C ALA A 197 2.91 13.20 -8.55
N ALA A 198 2.31 13.93 -7.60
CA ALA A 198 1.48 15.11 -7.87
C ALA A 198 2.24 16.44 -7.72
N GLN A 199 3.31 16.48 -6.92
CA GLN A 199 4.01 17.73 -6.60
C GLN A 199 5.21 18.05 -7.51
N GLN A 200 5.70 17.10 -8.30
CA GLN A 200 6.88 17.30 -9.16
C GLN A 200 6.55 17.42 -10.66
N GLY A 201 5.31 17.76 -11.01
CA GLY A 201 4.88 17.84 -12.41
C GLY A 201 4.02 19.05 -12.70
N GLY A 202 4.52 20.26 -12.49
CA GLY A 202 3.92 21.52 -12.96
C GLY A 202 2.42 21.70 -12.69
N TYR A 203 1.90 21.06 -11.65
CA TYR A 203 0.47 21.00 -11.33
C TYR A 203 0.25 21.66 -9.97
N GLU A 204 -0.02 22.96 -10.00
CA GLU A 204 -0.40 23.69 -8.79
C GLU A 204 -1.90 23.52 -8.57
N ILE A 205 -2.24 22.78 -7.51
CA ILE A 205 -3.63 22.68 -7.05
C ILE A 205 -3.95 23.96 -6.28
N PRO A 206 -4.97 24.72 -6.69
CA PRO A 206 -5.33 25.98 -6.03
C PRO A 206 -5.58 25.76 -4.53
N ALA A 207 -5.15 26.71 -3.70
CA ALA A 207 -5.16 26.57 -2.24
C ALA A 207 -6.55 26.18 -1.68
N ARG A 208 -7.62 26.72 -2.28
CA ARG A 208 -9.02 26.42 -1.92
C ARG A 208 -9.45 24.99 -2.21
N LEU A 209 -8.83 24.33 -3.19
CA LEU A 209 -9.11 22.93 -3.54
C LEU A 209 -8.16 21.94 -2.87
N ARG A 210 -7.08 22.42 -2.25
CA ARG A 210 -6.04 21.54 -1.71
C ARG A 210 -6.55 20.69 -0.54
N THR A 211 -7.35 21.26 0.36
CA THR A 211 -7.96 20.52 1.48
C THR A 211 -8.91 19.44 0.99
N LEU A 212 -9.80 19.81 0.06
CA LEU A 212 -10.73 18.88 -0.58
C LEU A 212 -9.98 17.77 -1.35
N HIS A 213 -8.96 18.14 -2.12
CA HIS A 213 -8.12 17.22 -2.86
C HIS A 213 -7.45 16.19 -1.94
N ASN A 214 -6.86 16.65 -0.82
CA ASN A 214 -6.22 15.79 0.15
C ASN A 214 -7.23 14.82 0.79
N LEU A 215 -8.43 15.31 1.11
CA LEU A 215 -9.50 14.49 1.69
C LEU A 215 -9.99 13.41 0.69
N VAL A 216 -10.15 13.78 -0.58
CA VAL A 216 -10.52 12.85 -1.64
C VAL A 216 -9.46 11.77 -1.83
N ILE A 217 -8.17 12.14 -1.86
CA ILE A 217 -7.07 11.17 -1.95
C ILE A 217 -7.07 10.26 -0.74
N GLN A 218 -7.28 10.80 0.46
CA GLN A 218 -7.32 10.01 1.68
C GLN A 218 -8.44 8.96 1.61
N TYR A 219 -9.66 9.36 1.26
CA TYR A 219 -10.77 8.41 1.11
C TYR A 219 -10.54 7.41 -0.03
N ALA A 220 -10.00 7.83 -1.17
CA ALA A 220 -9.67 6.92 -2.27
C ALA A 220 -8.59 5.89 -1.86
N SER A 221 -7.57 6.31 -1.12
CA SER A 221 -6.50 5.41 -0.63
C SER A 221 -7.00 4.39 0.39
N GLN A 222 -8.05 4.74 1.14
CA GLN A 222 -8.74 3.83 2.06
C GLN A 222 -9.74 2.91 1.35
N GLY A 223 -9.92 3.05 0.03
CA GLY A 223 -10.92 2.32 -0.75
C GLY A 223 -12.37 2.80 -0.52
N ARG A 224 -12.56 3.93 0.18
CA ARG A 224 -13.87 4.53 0.50
C ARG A 224 -14.41 5.38 -0.65
N TYR A 225 -14.60 4.73 -1.79
CA TYR A 225 -15.05 5.38 -3.01
C TYR A 225 -16.49 5.92 -2.93
N GLU A 226 -17.30 5.33 -2.04
CA GLU A 226 -18.66 5.75 -1.73
C GLU A 226 -18.74 7.16 -1.11
N VAL A 227 -17.66 7.62 -0.47
CA VAL A 227 -17.56 8.99 0.07
C VAL A 227 -16.80 9.90 -0.89
N ALA A 228 -15.69 9.41 -1.47
CA ALA A 228 -14.85 10.22 -2.36
C ALA A 228 -15.59 10.71 -3.61
N VAL A 229 -16.39 9.84 -4.26
CA VAL A 229 -17.08 10.20 -5.51
C VAL A 229 -18.18 11.25 -5.30
N PRO A 230 -19.12 11.10 -4.34
CA PRO A 230 -20.12 12.13 -4.08
C PRO A 230 -19.49 13.47 -3.68
N LEU A 231 -18.43 13.43 -2.85
CA LEU A 231 -17.72 14.64 -2.43
C LEU A 231 -17.11 15.40 -3.63
N CYS A 232 -16.47 14.68 -4.56
CA CYS A 232 -15.97 15.27 -5.80
C CYS A 232 -17.08 15.84 -6.68
N LYS A 233 -18.20 15.12 -6.82
CA LYS A 233 -19.34 15.58 -7.64
C LYS A 233 -19.98 16.84 -7.07
N GLN A 234 -20.22 16.87 -5.76
CA GLN A 234 -20.75 18.04 -5.07
C GLN A 234 -19.84 19.26 -5.27
N ALA A 235 -18.54 19.09 -5.07
CA ALA A 235 -17.58 20.16 -5.27
C ALA A 235 -17.48 20.62 -6.73
N LEU A 236 -17.66 19.72 -7.71
CA LEU A 236 -17.76 20.09 -9.12
C LEU A 236 -18.99 20.95 -9.37
N GLU A 237 -20.17 20.54 -8.88
CA GLU A 237 -21.42 21.31 -9.02
C GLU A 237 -21.31 22.71 -8.39
N ASP A 238 -20.67 22.81 -7.22
CA ASP A 238 -20.47 24.10 -6.53
C ASP A 238 -19.47 25.00 -7.29
N LEU A 239 -18.41 24.43 -7.86
CA LEU A 239 -17.46 25.16 -8.70
C LEU A 239 -18.09 25.62 -10.01
N GLU A 240 -18.91 24.78 -10.64
CA GLU A 240 -19.61 25.12 -11.88
C GLU A 240 -20.63 26.25 -11.66
N LYS A 241 -21.35 26.24 -10.52
CA LYS A 241 -22.28 27.32 -10.15
C LYS A 241 -21.57 28.64 -9.87
N THR A 242 -20.41 28.60 -9.23
CA THR A 242 -19.69 29.81 -8.79
C THR A 242 -18.81 30.41 -9.87
N SER A 243 -18.09 29.57 -10.62
CA SER A 243 -17.00 29.98 -11.51
C SER A 243 -17.27 29.67 -12.99
N GLY A 244 -18.31 28.89 -13.28
CA GLY A 244 -18.61 28.39 -14.62
C GLY A 244 -17.81 27.13 -14.98
N HIS A 245 -18.32 26.38 -15.96
CA HIS A 245 -17.75 25.08 -16.37
C HIS A 245 -16.36 25.20 -17.03
N ASP A 246 -16.11 26.26 -17.81
CA ASP A 246 -14.82 26.48 -18.47
C ASP A 246 -13.72 27.02 -17.51
N HIS A 247 -13.85 26.88 -16.18
CA HIS A 247 -12.84 27.38 -15.22
C HIS A 247 -11.71 26.36 -14.98
N PRO A 248 -10.42 26.77 -14.82
CA PRO A 248 -9.30 25.86 -14.49
C PRO A 248 -9.53 25.01 -13.22
N ASP A 249 -10.17 25.64 -12.23
CA ASP A 249 -11.03 25.09 -11.17
C ASP A 249 -11.65 23.71 -11.47
N VAL A 250 -12.61 23.74 -12.39
CA VAL A 250 -13.41 22.59 -12.78
C VAL A 250 -12.52 21.53 -13.42
N ALA A 251 -11.57 21.93 -14.28
CA ALA A 251 -10.62 20.99 -14.88
C ALA A 251 -9.69 20.31 -13.84
N THR A 252 -9.38 20.98 -12.73
CA THR A 252 -8.60 20.41 -11.63
C THR A 252 -9.42 19.34 -10.91
N MET A 253 -10.67 19.65 -10.59
CA MET A 253 -11.59 18.71 -9.93
C MET A 253 -12.00 17.53 -10.81
N LEU A 254 -12.22 17.74 -12.11
CA LEU A 254 -12.48 16.68 -13.09
C LEU A 254 -11.31 15.70 -13.17
N ASN A 255 -10.07 16.22 -13.17
CA ASN A 255 -8.86 15.38 -13.14
C ASN A 255 -8.78 14.57 -11.83
N ILE A 256 -9.12 15.16 -10.68
CA ILE A 256 -9.17 14.44 -9.39
C ILE A 256 -10.19 13.31 -9.43
N LEU A 257 -11.43 13.59 -9.88
CA LEU A 257 -12.48 12.58 -10.00
C LEU A 257 -12.09 11.46 -10.99
N ALA A 258 -11.40 11.81 -12.09
CA ALA A 258 -10.92 10.83 -13.04
C ALA A 258 -9.89 9.86 -12.43
N LEU A 259 -9.02 10.34 -11.54
CA LEU A 259 -8.09 9.48 -10.79
C LEU A 259 -8.85 8.52 -9.86
N VAL A 260 -9.88 9.02 -9.17
CA VAL A 260 -10.74 8.18 -8.32
C VAL A 260 -11.46 7.10 -9.14
N TYR A 261 -11.93 7.41 -10.34
CA TYR A 261 -12.53 6.42 -11.25
C TYR A 261 -11.52 5.45 -11.86
N ARG A 262 -10.30 5.90 -12.14
CA ARG A 262 -9.21 5.01 -12.56
C ARG A 262 -8.94 3.96 -11.49
N ASP A 263 -8.89 4.35 -10.22
CA ASP A 263 -8.60 3.44 -9.11
C ASP A 263 -9.76 2.44 -8.87
N GLN A 264 -10.99 2.78 -9.29
CA GLN A 264 -12.15 1.88 -9.38
C GLN A 264 -12.19 1.01 -10.65
N ASN A 265 -11.19 1.11 -11.54
CA ASN A 265 -11.18 0.49 -12.88
C ASN A 265 -12.31 0.97 -13.82
N LYS A 266 -12.93 2.12 -13.53
CA LYS A 266 -13.95 2.78 -14.39
C LYS A 266 -13.28 3.65 -15.45
N TYR A 267 -12.55 2.98 -16.35
CA TYR A 267 -11.66 3.65 -17.32
C TYR A 267 -12.40 4.45 -18.40
N LYS A 268 -13.68 4.14 -18.70
CA LYS A 268 -14.46 4.87 -19.71
C LYS A 268 -14.88 6.24 -19.17
N GLU A 269 -15.39 6.25 -17.95
CA GLU A 269 -15.83 7.42 -17.22
C GLU A 269 -14.63 8.34 -16.92
N ALA A 270 -13.50 7.76 -16.47
CA ALA A 270 -12.27 8.51 -16.26
C ALA A 270 -11.76 9.17 -17.55
N ALA A 271 -11.83 8.47 -18.70
CA ALA A 271 -11.41 9.05 -19.97
C ALA A 271 -12.34 10.18 -20.44
N HIS A 272 -13.65 10.08 -20.20
CA HIS A 272 -14.59 11.16 -20.51
C HIS A 272 -14.25 12.42 -19.70
N LEU A 273 -14.07 12.28 -18.38
CA LEU A 273 -13.73 13.41 -17.50
C LEU A 273 -12.40 14.07 -17.86
N LEU A 274 -11.38 13.28 -18.24
CA LEU A 274 -10.10 13.86 -18.65
C LEU A 274 -10.15 14.52 -20.04
N ASN A 275 -10.98 14.04 -20.97
CA ASN A 275 -11.20 14.75 -22.24
C ASN A 275 -11.88 16.10 -22.02
N ASP A 276 -12.83 16.14 -21.08
CA ASP A 276 -13.49 17.38 -20.68
C ASP A 276 -12.51 18.36 -20.00
N ALA A 277 -11.74 17.86 -19.03
CA ALA A 277 -10.67 18.64 -18.39
C ALA A 277 -9.60 19.12 -19.40
N LEU A 278 -9.30 18.34 -20.43
CA LEU A 278 -8.38 18.73 -21.51
C LEU A 278 -8.95 19.90 -22.32
N SER A 279 -10.21 19.81 -22.73
CA SER A 279 -10.92 20.87 -23.47
C SER A 279 -10.90 22.18 -22.70
N ILE A 280 -11.24 22.14 -21.40
CA ILE A 280 -11.21 23.33 -20.53
C ILE A 280 -9.79 23.91 -20.42
N ARG A 281 -8.77 23.07 -20.19
CA ARG A 281 -7.37 23.54 -20.07
C ARG A 281 -6.83 24.11 -21.37
N GLU A 282 -7.18 23.54 -22.53
CA GLU A 282 -6.76 24.09 -23.82
C GLU A 282 -7.37 25.46 -24.10
N LYS A 283 -8.64 25.67 -23.73
CA LYS A 283 -9.31 26.97 -23.87
C LYS A 283 -8.75 28.03 -22.92
N THR A 284 -8.50 27.64 -21.67
CA THR A 284 -8.15 28.60 -20.59
C THR A 284 -6.66 28.90 -20.51
N LEU A 285 -5.81 27.90 -20.68
CA LEU A 285 -4.36 28.00 -20.46
C LEU A 285 -3.57 27.97 -21.79
N GLY A 286 -4.23 27.59 -22.89
CA GLY A 286 -3.60 27.41 -24.20
C GLY A 286 -3.05 26.01 -24.43
N LYS A 287 -2.82 25.67 -25.71
CA LYS A 287 -2.51 24.31 -26.17
C LYS A 287 -1.12 23.80 -25.76
N ASP A 288 -0.17 24.70 -25.50
CA ASP A 288 1.22 24.38 -25.13
C ASP A 288 1.47 24.51 -23.62
N HIS A 289 0.42 24.60 -22.79
CA HIS A 289 0.58 24.74 -21.35
C HIS A 289 0.97 23.40 -20.66
N PRO A 290 1.85 23.40 -19.63
CA PRO A 290 2.22 22.19 -18.89
C PRO A 290 1.04 21.38 -18.34
N ALA A 291 -0.01 22.06 -17.88
CA ALA A 291 -1.24 21.40 -17.41
C ALA A 291 -1.96 20.60 -18.51
N VAL A 292 -1.85 21.01 -19.78
CA VAL A 292 -2.36 20.27 -20.94
C VAL A 292 -1.51 19.01 -21.15
N ALA A 293 -0.18 19.12 -21.09
CA ALA A 293 0.72 17.96 -21.17
C ALA A 293 0.45 16.93 -20.06
N ALA A 294 0.17 17.39 -18.83
CA ALA A 294 -0.21 16.52 -17.72
C ALA A 294 -1.52 15.77 -17.98
N THR A 295 -2.56 16.45 -18.48
CA THR A 295 -3.83 15.79 -18.83
C THR A 295 -3.68 14.80 -19.97
N LEU A 296 -2.95 15.17 -21.02
CA LEU A 296 -2.65 14.29 -22.15
C LEU A 296 -1.92 13.02 -21.70
N ASN A 297 -0.94 13.14 -20.79
CA ASN A 297 -0.25 11.97 -20.24
C ASN A 297 -1.20 11.08 -19.42
N ASN A 298 -2.07 11.65 -18.59
CA ASN A 298 -3.06 10.88 -17.84
C ASN A 298 -4.04 10.13 -18.77
N LEU A 299 -4.50 10.78 -19.84
CA LEU A 299 -5.32 10.15 -20.88
C LEU A 299 -4.59 9.00 -21.58
N ALA A 300 -3.33 9.20 -21.96
CA ALA A 300 -2.51 8.17 -22.59
C ALA A 300 -2.36 6.93 -21.69
N VAL A 301 -2.15 7.13 -20.38
CA VAL A 301 -2.10 6.03 -19.40
C VAL A 301 -3.43 5.30 -19.31
N LEU A 302 -4.58 6.01 -19.29
CA LEU A 302 -5.90 5.37 -19.28
C LEU A 302 -6.15 4.54 -20.54
N TYR A 303 -5.81 5.05 -21.72
CA TYR A 303 -5.93 4.28 -22.97
C TYR A 303 -4.96 3.09 -23.00
N GLY A 304 -3.74 3.25 -22.50
CA GLY A 304 -2.79 2.15 -22.33
C GLY A 304 -3.33 1.02 -21.43
N LYS A 305 -3.95 1.37 -20.29
CA LYS A 305 -4.61 0.39 -19.40
C LYS A 305 -5.78 -0.35 -20.05
N ARG A 306 -6.44 0.28 -21.02
CA ARG A 306 -7.51 -0.34 -21.83
C ARG A 306 -7.00 -1.15 -23.03
N GLY A 307 -5.69 -1.22 -23.26
CA GLY A 307 -5.11 -1.85 -24.44
C GLY A 307 -5.23 -1.03 -25.74
N LYS A 308 -5.70 0.22 -25.66
CA LYS A 308 -5.84 1.14 -26.80
C LYS A 308 -4.53 1.89 -27.07
N TYR A 309 -3.44 1.15 -27.30
CA TYR A 309 -2.09 1.72 -27.44
C TYR A 309 -1.94 2.69 -28.63
N LYS A 310 -2.62 2.40 -29.75
CA LYS A 310 -2.62 3.26 -30.94
C LYS A 310 -3.28 4.63 -30.70
N GLU A 311 -4.29 4.69 -29.82
CA GLU A 311 -4.93 5.95 -29.43
C GLU A 311 -4.10 6.71 -28.39
N ALA A 312 -3.33 6.00 -27.56
CA ALA A 312 -2.49 6.58 -26.51
C ALA A 312 -1.21 7.24 -27.05
N GLU A 313 -0.58 6.66 -28.07
CA GLU A 313 0.67 7.14 -28.65
C GLU A 313 0.65 8.61 -29.10
N PRO A 314 -0.32 9.09 -29.91
CA PRO A 314 -0.33 10.49 -30.35
C PRO A 314 -0.52 11.47 -29.18
N LEU A 315 -1.28 11.09 -28.15
CA LEU A 315 -1.46 11.91 -26.95
C LEU A 315 -0.14 12.02 -26.16
N CYS A 316 0.60 10.92 -26.06
CA CYS A 316 1.87 10.86 -25.36
C CYS A 316 2.97 11.64 -26.10
N LYS A 317 3.01 11.57 -27.45
CA LYS A 317 3.89 12.37 -28.32
C LYS A 317 3.60 13.86 -28.21
N ARG A 318 2.32 14.25 -28.26
CA ARG A 318 1.93 15.66 -28.06
C ARG A 318 2.34 16.18 -26.68
N ALA A 319 2.16 15.38 -25.63
CA ALA A 319 2.61 15.77 -24.28
C ALA A 319 4.14 15.90 -24.18
N LEU A 320 4.90 15.08 -24.92
CA LEU A 320 6.36 15.17 -25.03
C LEU A 320 6.77 16.48 -25.70
N GLU A 321 6.19 16.80 -26.86
CA GLU A 321 6.47 18.05 -27.60
C GLU A 321 6.22 19.29 -26.74
N ILE A 322 5.12 19.31 -25.98
CA ILE A 322 4.82 20.41 -25.07
C ILE A 322 5.87 20.50 -23.95
N ARG A 323 6.24 19.37 -23.32
CA ARG A 323 7.26 19.36 -22.26
C ARG A 323 8.63 19.80 -22.76
N GLU A 324 9.04 19.37 -23.95
CA GLU A 324 10.30 19.79 -24.58
C GLU A 324 10.33 21.29 -24.89
N LYS A 325 9.20 21.85 -25.36
CA LYS A 325 9.09 23.29 -25.63
C LYS A 325 9.16 24.14 -24.37
N VAL A 326 8.47 23.74 -23.29
CA VAL A 326 8.39 24.56 -22.07
C VAL A 326 9.62 24.38 -21.18
N LEU A 327 10.08 23.15 -20.98
CA LEU A 327 11.12 22.83 -19.98
C LEU A 327 12.52 22.64 -20.61
N GLY A 328 12.60 22.51 -21.93
CA GLY A 328 13.82 22.12 -22.64
C GLY A 328 13.95 20.61 -22.80
N LYS A 329 14.78 20.20 -23.78
CA LYS A 329 14.93 18.79 -24.20
C LYS A 329 15.57 17.88 -23.14
N ASP A 330 16.36 18.45 -22.24
CA ASP A 330 17.16 17.72 -21.26
C ASP A 330 16.57 17.77 -19.86
N HIS A 331 15.30 18.17 -19.72
CA HIS A 331 14.66 18.25 -18.41
C HIS A 331 14.21 16.86 -17.90
N PRO A 332 14.34 16.52 -16.60
CA PRO A 332 13.92 15.23 -16.03
C PRO A 332 12.46 14.83 -16.33
N ASP A 333 11.57 15.82 -16.44
CA ASP A 333 10.17 15.62 -16.83
C ASP A 333 9.97 15.18 -18.29
N VAL A 334 10.91 15.52 -19.19
CA VAL A 334 10.97 14.98 -20.56
C VAL A 334 11.37 13.52 -20.52
N ALA A 335 12.38 13.15 -19.72
CA ALA A 335 12.76 11.75 -19.50
C ALA A 335 11.61 10.90 -18.95
N LYS A 336 10.83 11.44 -18.02
CA LYS A 336 9.63 10.77 -17.49
C LYS A 336 8.59 10.52 -18.57
N GLN A 337 8.41 11.49 -19.47
CA GLN A 337 7.48 11.36 -20.59
C GLN A 337 7.98 10.36 -21.64
N LEU A 338 9.28 10.37 -21.96
CA LEU A 338 9.93 9.40 -22.83
C LEU A 338 9.78 7.97 -22.31
N ASN A 339 9.92 7.76 -20.99
CA ASN A 339 9.68 6.47 -20.35
C ASN A 339 8.25 5.94 -20.56
N ASN A 340 7.25 6.83 -20.47
CA ASN A 340 5.84 6.46 -20.71
C ASN A 340 5.60 6.13 -22.19
N LEU A 341 6.18 6.91 -23.11
CA LEU A 341 6.09 6.68 -24.55
C LEU A 341 6.75 5.35 -24.94
N ALA A 342 7.93 5.07 -24.39
CA ALA A 342 8.64 3.80 -24.56
C ALA A 342 7.78 2.61 -24.11
N LEU A 343 7.11 2.70 -22.96
CA LEU A 343 6.22 1.63 -22.50
C LEU A 343 5.03 1.40 -23.45
N LEU A 344 4.46 2.48 -24.01
CA LEU A 344 3.39 2.38 -25.00
C LEU A 344 3.88 1.74 -26.31
N CYS A 345 5.04 2.14 -26.82
CA CYS A 345 5.65 1.54 -28.02
C CYS A 345 6.04 0.07 -27.79
N GLN A 346 6.47 -0.29 -26.58
CA GLN A 346 6.81 -1.67 -26.22
C GLN A 346 5.60 -2.60 -26.30
N ASN A 347 4.43 -2.13 -25.86
CA ASN A 347 3.19 -2.91 -25.96
C ASN A 347 2.68 -3.03 -27.39
N GLN A 348 3.17 -2.20 -28.32
CA GLN A 348 2.90 -2.30 -29.75
C GLN A 348 3.94 -3.15 -30.50
N GLY A 349 5.01 -3.61 -29.84
CA GLY A 349 6.10 -4.36 -30.47
C GLY A 349 7.08 -3.50 -31.29
N LYS A 350 7.07 -2.17 -31.14
CA LYS A 350 7.97 -1.23 -31.84
C LYS A 350 9.31 -1.11 -31.11
N TYR A 351 10.08 -2.20 -31.07
CA TYR A 351 11.24 -2.30 -30.18
C TYR A 351 12.38 -1.30 -30.45
N ASP A 352 12.60 -0.91 -31.70
CA ASP A 352 13.65 0.08 -32.04
C ASP A 352 13.34 1.47 -31.48
N GLU A 353 12.07 1.90 -31.55
CA GLU A 353 11.63 3.16 -30.94
C GLU A 353 11.76 3.12 -29.41
N VAL A 354 11.49 1.97 -28.79
CA VAL A 354 11.56 1.79 -27.34
C VAL A 354 12.99 1.96 -26.85
N GLU A 355 13.95 1.35 -27.55
CA GLU A 355 15.38 1.47 -27.24
C GLU A 355 15.82 2.94 -27.33
N TYR A 356 15.46 3.63 -28.42
CA TYR A 356 15.74 5.06 -28.59
C TYR A 356 15.18 5.91 -27.45
N TYR A 357 13.91 5.74 -27.08
CA TYR A 357 13.28 6.55 -26.03
C TYR A 357 13.86 6.25 -24.64
N TYR A 358 14.15 4.99 -24.31
CA TYR A 358 14.74 4.64 -23.02
C TYR A 358 16.19 5.10 -22.89
N CYS A 359 17.01 4.97 -23.95
CA CYS A 359 18.38 5.48 -23.95
C CYS A 359 18.39 7.00 -23.75
N ARG A 360 17.54 7.73 -24.50
CA ARG A 360 17.41 9.18 -24.33
C ARG A 360 16.92 9.58 -22.93
N ALA A 361 15.96 8.85 -22.35
CA ALA A 361 15.51 9.12 -20.98
C ALA A 361 16.61 8.87 -19.94
N LEU A 362 17.42 7.84 -20.16
CA LEU A 362 18.53 7.47 -19.29
C LEU A 362 19.65 8.51 -19.33
N GLU A 363 20.03 8.98 -20.52
CA GLU A 363 21.00 10.07 -20.71
C GLU A 363 20.61 11.31 -19.90
N ILE A 364 19.34 11.73 -20.02
CA ILE A 364 18.81 12.89 -19.29
C ILE A 364 18.84 12.68 -17.78
N TYR A 365 18.42 11.51 -17.29
CA TYR A 365 18.44 11.26 -15.85
C TYR A 365 19.86 11.19 -15.29
N GLU A 366 20.79 10.56 -16.00
CA GLU A 366 22.19 10.48 -15.60
C GLU A 366 22.85 11.87 -15.58
N SER A 367 22.58 12.72 -16.58
CA SER A 367 23.14 14.07 -16.65
C SER A 367 22.56 15.03 -15.60
N CYS A 368 21.27 14.94 -15.29
CA CYS A 368 20.58 15.92 -14.45
C CYS A 368 20.47 15.51 -12.97
N LEU A 369 20.23 14.23 -12.68
CA LEU A 369 19.98 13.73 -11.32
C LEU A 369 21.15 12.91 -10.78
N GLY A 370 22.08 12.52 -11.65
CA GLY A 370 23.22 11.68 -11.32
C GLY A 370 22.91 10.17 -11.36
N PRO A 371 23.95 9.33 -11.35
CA PRO A 371 23.82 7.88 -11.55
C PRO A 371 23.18 7.13 -10.37
N ASP A 372 23.03 7.78 -9.22
CA ASP A 372 22.40 7.21 -8.01
C ASP A 372 20.88 7.35 -7.95
N ASP A 373 20.31 8.12 -8.88
CA ASP A 373 18.90 8.45 -8.83
C ASP A 373 18.02 7.20 -9.06
N PRO A 374 16.95 6.99 -8.27
CA PRO A 374 16.04 5.86 -8.45
C PRO A 374 15.42 5.76 -9.85
N ASN A 375 15.28 6.87 -10.58
CA ASN A 375 14.75 6.89 -11.94
C ASN A 375 15.75 6.34 -12.96
N VAL A 376 17.06 6.48 -12.74
CA VAL A 376 18.09 5.82 -13.58
C VAL A 376 17.93 4.31 -13.45
N ALA A 377 17.88 3.78 -12.22
CA ALA A 377 17.71 2.35 -11.97
C ALA A 377 16.38 1.80 -12.55
N LYS A 378 15.29 2.56 -12.43
CA LYS A 378 13.99 2.19 -13.03
C LYS A 378 14.04 2.18 -14.56
N THR A 379 14.69 3.17 -15.17
CA THR A 379 14.82 3.27 -16.63
C THR A 379 15.70 2.14 -17.18
N LYS A 380 16.84 1.86 -16.53
CA LYS A 380 17.69 0.68 -16.86
C LYS A 380 16.93 -0.63 -16.75
N ASN A 381 16.08 -0.81 -15.73
CA ASN A 381 15.22 -1.98 -15.61
C ASN A 381 14.21 -2.12 -16.74
N ASN A 382 13.57 -1.00 -17.13
CA ASN A 382 12.60 -1.01 -18.22
C ASN A 382 13.27 -1.31 -19.57
N LEU A 383 14.47 -0.76 -19.79
CA LEU A 383 15.30 -1.06 -20.96
C LEU A 383 15.74 -2.52 -20.98
N ALA A 384 16.21 -3.06 -19.86
CA ALA A 384 16.56 -4.48 -19.73
C ALA A 384 15.35 -5.38 -20.03
N SER A 385 14.16 -5.02 -19.55
CA SER A 385 12.90 -5.72 -19.91
C SER A 385 12.60 -5.66 -21.41
N CYS A 386 12.93 -4.55 -22.10
CA CYS A 386 12.84 -4.46 -23.55
C CYS A 386 13.78 -5.45 -24.23
N TYR A 387 15.05 -5.50 -23.82
CA TYR A 387 16.03 -6.45 -24.34
C TYR A 387 15.65 -7.91 -24.09
N LEU A 388 15.07 -8.23 -22.93
CA LEU A 388 14.53 -9.57 -22.65
C LEU A 388 13.45 -9.98 -23.66
N LYS A 389 12.55 -9.05 -24.03
CA LYS A 389 11.49 -9.29 -25.03
C LYS A 389 12.05 -9.44 -26.45
N GLN A 390 13.14 -8.75 -26.78
CA GLN A 390 13.83 -8.87 -28.07
C GLN A 390 14.72 -10.13 -28.17
N GLY A 391 15.00 -10.81 -27.06
CA GLY A 391 15.97 -11.91 -27.02
C GLY A 391 17.43 -11.48 -26.89
N LYS A 392 17.70 -10.19 -26.68
CA LYS A 392 19.02 -9.61 -26.40
C LYS A 392 19.42 -9.86 -24.93
N TYR A 393 19.61 -11.13 -24.55
CA TYR A 393 19.82 -11.52 -23.14
C TYR A 393 21.11 -10.98 -22.53
N LYS A 394 22.19 -10.87 -23.33
CA LYS A 394 23.48 -10.35 -22.87
C LYS A 394 23.38 -8.87 -22.49
N ASP A 395 22.73 -8.06 -23.31
CA ASP A 395 22.55 -6.63 -23.06
C ASP A 395 21.68 -6.39 -21.82
N ALA A 396 20.63 -7.20 -21.63
CA ALA A 396 19.82 -7.17 -20.42
C ALA A 396 20.63 -7.55 -19.16
N GLU A 397 21.50 -8.55 -19.26
CA GLU A 397 22.37 -8.99 -18.16
C GLU A 397 23.33 -7.87 -17.73
N VAL A 398 23.97 -7.19 -18.67
CA VAL A 398 24.86 -6.05 -18.40
C VAL A 398 24.13 -4.95 -17.63
N LEU A 399 22.93 -4.57 -18.07
CA LEU A 399 22.13 -3.55 -17.39
C LEU A 399 21.73 -3.97 -15.96
N TYR A 400 21.35 -5.23 -15.73
CA TYR A 400 21.06 -5.70 -14.37
C TYR A 400 22.31 -5.70 -13.48
N LYS A 401 23.47 -6.10 -14.02
CA LYS A 401 24.76 -6.06 -13.32
C LYS A 401 25.12 -4.62 -12.95
N GLU A 402 24.96 -3.65 -13.86
CA GLU A 402 25.19 -2.23 -13.57
C GLU A 402 24.31 -1.72 -12.42
N ILE A 403 23.01 -2.03 -12.42
CA ILE A 403 22.09 -1.59 -11.35
C ILE A 403 22.52 -2.17 -10.00
N LEU A 404 22.91 -3.45 -9.96
CA LEU A 404 23.36 -4.11 -8.73
C LEU A 404 24.71 -3.60 -8.25
N THR A 405 25.66 -3.38 -9.16
CA THR A 405 26.96 -2.78 -8.84
C THR A 405 26.76 -1.38 -8.29
N ARG A 406 25.90 -0.56 -8.91
CA ARG A 406 25.67 0.81 -8.43
C ARG A 406 24.99 0.85 -7.07
N ALA A 407 23.99 -0.01 -6.87
CA ALA A 407 23.33 -0.19 -5.58
C ALA A 407 24.30 -0.64 -4.49
N HIS A 408 25.25 -1.52 -4.83
CA HIS A 408 26.32 -1.93 -3.94
C HIS A 408 27.27 -0.78 -3.62
N VAL A 409 27.74 -0.05 -4.65
CA VAL A 409 28.67 1.07 -4.46
C VAL A 409 28.08 2.17 -3.58
N LYS A 410 26.79 2.43 -3.71
CA LYS A 410 26.07 3.39 -2.88
C LYS A 410 26.09 3.04 -1.38
N GLU A 411 26.07 1.75 -1.04
CA GLU A 411 25.89 1.27 0.32
C GLU A 411 27.21 0.82 0.98
N PHE A 412 28.18 0.39 0.18
CA PHE A 412 29.45 -0.20 0.65
C PHE A 412 30.70 0.52 0.14
N GLY A 413 30.58 1.55 -0.72
CA GLY A 413 31.73 2.26 -1.28
C GLY A 413 32.34 1.59 -2.52
N SER A 414 33.65 1.66 -2.68
CA SER A 414 34.34 1.08 -3.86
C SER A 414 34.15 -0.45 -3.93
N VAL A 415 34.20 -0.99 -5.15
CA VAL A 415 34.25 -2.44 -5.37
C VAL A 415 35.69 -2.89 -5.17
N ASP A 416 35.96 -3.44 -3.98
CA ASP A 416 37.26 -4.01 -3.62
C ASP A 416 37.14 -5.53 -3.41
N ASP A 417 38.26 -6.23 -3.21
CA ASP A 417 38.28 -7.70 -3.07
C ASP A 417 37.42 -8.23 -1.90
N GLU A 418 37.18 -7.40 -0.87
CA GLU A 418 36.30 -7.70 0.27
C GLU A 418 34.84 -7.25 0.05
N HIS A 419 34.61 -6.27 -0.85
CA HIS A 419 33.32 -5.63 -1.08
C HIS A 419 32.86 -5.86 -2.52
N LYS A 420 32.60 -7.12 -2.88
CA LYS A 420 32.12 -7.48 -4.22
C LYS A 420 30.59 -7.35 -4.32
N PRO A 421 30.05 -6.86 -5.46
CA PRO A 421 28.61 -6.86 -5.71
C PRO A 421 28.00 -8.26 -5.64
N ILE A 422 26.73 -8.32 -5.26
CA ILE A 422 25.99 -9.58 -5.07
C ILE A 422 26.04 -10.53 -6.28
N TRP A 423 26.09 -10.00 -7.50
CA TRP A 423 26.14 -10.83 -8.71
C TRP A 423 27.51 -11.47 -8.94
N MET A 424 28.62 -10.83 -8.50
CA MET A 424 29.97 -11.42 -8.60
C MET A 424 30.09 -12.60 -7.64
N HIS A 425 29.60 -12.46 -6.40
CA HIS A 425 29.54 -13.58 -5.45
C HIS A 425 28.67 -14.74 -5.96
N ALA A 426 27.57 -14.44 -6.65
CA ALA A 426 26.72 -15.45 -7.26
C ALA A 426 27.46 -16.24 -8.37
N GLU A 427 28.23 -15.54 -9.22
CA GLU A 427 29.02 -16.18 -10.29
C GLU A 427 30.23 -16.96 -9.73
N GLU A 428 30.91 -16.46 -8.70
CA GLU A 428 31.99 -17.19 -8.01
C GLU A 428 31.49 -18.50 -7.38
N ARG A 429 30.28 -18.49 -6.79
CA ARG A 429 29.67 -19.71 -6.22
C ARG A 429 29.40 -20.78 -7.29
N GLU A 430 28.91 -20.35 -8.45
CA GLU A 430 28.65 -21.22 -9.60
C GLU A 430 29.93 -21.84 -10.19
N GLU A 431 31.05 -21.11 -10.20
CA GLU A 431 32.33 -21.68 -10.64
C GLU A 431 32.90 -22.67 -9.61
N MET A 432 32.72 -22.41 -8.30
CA MET A 432 33.16 -23.31 -7.23
C MET A 432 32.39 -24.64 -7.19
N SER A 433 31.10 -24.66 -7.56
CA SER A 433 30.35 -25.92 -7.64
C SER A 433 30.71 -26.78 -8.84
N LYS A 434 31.13 -26.15 -9.94
CA LYS A 434 31.66 -26.87 -11.10
C LYS A 434 33.02 -27.51 -10.82
N SER A 435 33.84 -26.93 -9.91
CA SER A 435 35.21 -27.40 -9.63
C SER A 435 35.34 -28.50 -8.56
N LYS A 436 34.26 -28.88 -7.89
CA LYS A 436 34.11 -29.93 -6.86
C LYS A 436 35.39 -30.67 -6.40
N HIS A 437 36.10 -30.14 -5.40
CA HIS A 437 36.61 -30.99 -4.32
C HIS A 437 35.53 -31.05 -3.25
N ARG A 438 34.99 -32.25 -3.05
CA ARG A 438 34.02 -32.56 -2.01
C ARG A 438 34.77 -32.96 -0.74
N ASP A 439 35.70 -32.10 -0.30
CA ASP A 439 36.39 -32.28 0.97
C ASP A 439 35.85 -31.33 2.03
N SER A 440 35.58 -31.93 3.17
CA SER A 440 34.92 -31.38 4.33
C SER A 440 35.62 -30.15 4.88
N ALA A 441 34.93 -29.01 4.87
CA ALA A 441 35.02 -27.99 5.91
C ALA A 441 33.67 -27.25 5.96
N PRO A 442 33.03 -27.08 7.13
CA PRO A 442 32.07 -26.00 7.30
C PRO A 442 32.89 -24.71 7.28
N TYR A 443 33.16 -24.22 6.07
CA TYR A 443 34.01 -23.05 5.88
C TYR A 443 33.30 -21.85 6.49
N ALA A 444 33.92 -21.37 7.57
CA ALA A 444 33.50 -20.27 8.38
C ALA A 444 33.25 -19.02 7.53
N GLU A 445 32.18 -18.31 7.89
CA GLU A 445 32.14 -16.84 7.87
C GLU A 445 32.68 -16.15 6.60
N TYR A 446 32.02 -16.34 5.46
CA TYR A 446 31.87 -15.22 4.51
C TYR A 446 30.62 -14.41 4.90
N GLY A 447 30.66 -13.82 6.10
CA GLY A 447 29.61 -12.97 6.68
C GLY A 447 29.42 -11.61 5.99
N GLY A 448 29.95 -11.45 4.77
CA GLY A 448 29.91 -10.22 3.98
C GLY A 448 28.75 -10.12 3.00
N TRP A 449 28.34 -11.21 2.31
CA TRP A 449 27.27 -11.12 1.30
C TRP A 449 25.90 -10.79 1.92
N TYR A 450 25.70 -11.18 3.19
CA TYR A 450 24.52 -10.80 3.98
C TYR A 450 24.45 -9.29 4.23
N LYS A 451 25.60 -8.59 4.30
CA LYS A 451 25.65 -7.13 4.41
C LYS A 451 25.25 -6.50 3.08
N ALA A 452 25.69 -7.05 1.93
CA ALA A 452 25.33 -6.58 0.59
C ALA A 452 23.82 -6.59 0.27
N CYS A 453 23.02 -7.39 0.99
CA CYS A 453 21.55 -7.47 0.79
C CYS A 453 20.73 -6.39 1.52
N LYS A 454 21.36 -5.41 2.21
CA LYS A 454 20.66 -4.31 2.91
C LYS A 454 19.90 -3.34 1.99
N VAL A 455 20.09 -3.42 0.67
CA VAL A 455 19.46 -2.51 -0.30
C VAL A 455 17.98 -2.84 -0.48
N SER A 456 17.12 -2.26 0.36
CA SER A 456 15.67 -2.44 0.32
C SER A 456 14.98 -1.50 -0.70
N SER A 457 15.45 -1.50 -1.95
CA SER A 457 14.76 -0.82 -3.05
C SER A 457 13.90 -1.82 -3.84
N PRO A 458 12.59 -1.57 -4.08
CA PRO A 458 11.76 -2.43 -4.92
C PRO A 458 12.36 -2.67 -6.30
N THR A 459 13.04 -1.67 -6.86
CA THR A 459 13.72 -1.71 -8.16
C THR A 459 14.90 -2.69 -8.14
N VAL A 460 15.72 -2.67 -7.08
CA VAL A 460 16.85 -3.61 -6.88
C VAL A 460 16.31 -5.02 -6.64
N ASN A 461 15.19 -5.14 -5.93
CA ASN A 461 14.56 -6.43 -5.73
C ASN A 461 14.01 -7.04 -7.04
N THR A 462 13.51 -6.21 -7.96
CA THR A 462 13.15 -6.67 -9.32
C THR A 462 14.37 -7.04 -10.16
N THR A 463 15.51 -6.35 -10.01
CA THR A 463 16.75 -6.67 -10.75
C THR A 463 17.30 -8.02 -10.31
N LEU A 464 17.35 -8.28 -9.00
CA LEU A 464 17.79 -9.56 -8.45
C LEU A 464 16.98 -10.73 -9.02
N ARG A 465 15.65 -10.61 -9.06
CA ARG A 465 14.79 -11.65 -9.65
C ARG A 465 15.00 -11.83 -11.14
N ASN A 466 15.06 -10.74 -11.89
CA ASN A 466 15.20 -10.82 -13.34
C ASN A 466 16.58 -11.36 -13.74
N LEU A 467 17.64 -11.00 -13.02
CA LEU A 467 18.98 -11.56 -13.23
C LEU A 467 19.06 -13.03 -12.79
N GLY A 468 18.46 -13.40 -11.66
CA GLY A 468 18.34 -14.81 -11.26
C GLY A 468 17.60 -15.66 -12.30
N ALA A 469 16.52 -15.13 -12.88
CA ALA A 469 15.81 -15.77 -13.97
C ALA A 469 16.66 -15.90 -15.24
N LEU A 470 17.49 -14.89 -15.57
CA LEU A 470 18.46 -14.97 -16.67
C LEU A 470 19.52 -16.06 -16.42
N TYR A 471 20.09 -16.13 -15.23
CA TYR A 471 21.08 -17.15 -14.86
C TYR A 471 20.50 -18.56 -14.90
N ARG A 472 19.26 -18.75 -14.45
CA ARG A 472 18.54 -20.02 -14.59
C ARG A 472 18.40 -20.43 -16.06
N ARG A 473 18.13 -19.48 -16.96
CA ARG A 473 18.06 -19.74 -18.42
C ARG A 473 19.41 -20.06 -19.04
N GLN A 474 20.50 -19.54 -18.48
CA GLN A 474 21.88 -19.85 -18.90
C GLN A 474 22.40 -21.18 -18.33
N GLY A 475 21.65 -21.82 -17.41
CA GLY A 475 22.08 -23.04 -16.73
C GLY A 475 22.93 -22.81 -15.48
N LYS A 476 23.14 -21.54 -15.06
CA LYS A 476 23.85 -21.18 -13.82
C LYS A 476 22.89 -21.25 -12.63
N LEU A 477 22.65 -22.46 -12.12
CA LEU A 477 21.59 -22.70 -11.12
C LEU A 477 21.94 -22.16 -9.73
N GLU A 478 23.19 -22.22 -9.30
CA GLU A 478 23.62 -21.74 -7.98
C GLU A 478 23.71 -20.22 -7.94
N ALA A 479 24.14 -19.61 -9.05
CA ALA A 479 24.09 -18.16 -9.22
C ALA A 479 22.63 -17.65 -9.22
N ALA A 480 21.69 -18.43 -9.75
CA ALA A 480 20.28 -18.07 -9.70
C ALA A 480 19.70 -18.17 -8.28
N GLU A 481 20.01 -19.25 -7.56
CA GLU A 481 19.53 -19.49 -6.19
C GLU A 481 20.03 -18.41 -5.21
N THR A 482 21.31 -18.04 -5.28
CA THR A 482 21.88 -16.95 -4.46
C THR A 482 21.17 -15.61 -4.64
N LEU A 483 20.90 -15.22 -5.90
CA LEU A 483 20.20 -13.97 -6.19
C LEU A 483 18.73 -14.01 -5.73
N GLU A 484 18.06 -15.16 -5.88
CA GLU A 484 16.69 -15.35 -5.41
C GLU A 484 16.57 -15.34 -3.88
N GLU A 485 17.52 -15.97 -3.18
CA GLU A 485 17.61 -15.93 -1.72
C GLU A 485 17.79 -14.50 -1.20
N CYS A 486 18.68 -13.71 -1.82
CA CYS A 486 18.84 -12.29 -1.49
C CYS A 486 17.54 -11.51 -1.76
N ALA A 487 16.86 -11.77 -2.89
CA ALA A 487 15.59 -11.12 -3.22
C ALA A 487 14.45 -11.44 -2.22
N VAL A 488 14.42 -12.65 -1.65
CA VAL A 488 13.45 -13.03 -0.60
C VAL A 488 13.79 -12.34 0.73
N ARG A 489 15.07 -12.25 1.08
CA ARG A 489 15.51 -11.63 2.33
C ARG A 489 15.32 -10.12 2.37
N SER A 490 15.62 -9.40 1.29
CA SER A 490 15.34 -7.96 1.21
C SER A 490 13.84 -7.65 1.36
N ARG A 491 12.95 -8.59 1.02
CA ARG A 491 11.50 -8.47 1.27
C ARG A 491 11.15 -8.63 2.75
N ARG A 492 11.82 -9.55 3.47
CA ARG A 492 11.62 -9.76 4.92
C ARG A 492 12.14 -8.59 5.75
N GLN A 493 13.33 -8.06 5.42
CA GLN A 493 13.89 -6.90 6.10
C GLN A 493 13.07 -5.61 5.90
N GLY A 494 12.32 -5.47 4.80
CA GLY A 494 11.37 -4.37 4.62
C GLY A 494 10.10 -4.46 5.49
N ILE A 495 9.84 -5.63 6.10
CA ILE A 495 8.71 -5.89 7.01
C ILE A 495 9.14 -5.73 8.49
N ASP A 496 10.40 -6.00 8.80
CA ASP A 496 10.96 -5.87 10.15
C ASP A 496 10.91 -4.47 10.80
N PRO A 497 11.04 -3.32 10.09
CA PRO A 497 10.89 -2.02 10.75
C PRO A 497 9.46 -1.74 11.20
N ILE A 498 8.45 -2.47 10.71
CA ILE A 498 7.05 -2.34 11.16
C ILE A 498 6.78 -3.23 12.38
N ASN A 499 7.45 -4.38 12.46
CA ASN A 499 7.31 -5.30 13.60
C ASN A 499 8.19 -4.89 14.78
N GLN A 500 9.37 -4.30 14.54
CA GLN A 500 10.21 -3.79 15.62
C GLN A 500 9.56 -2.63 16.37
N THR A 501 8.84 -1.73 15.69
CA THR A 501 8.11 -0.64 16.38
C THR A 501 7.01 -1.18 17.30
N LYS A 502 6.29 -2.22 16.87
CA LYS A 502 5.27 -2.90 17.71
C LYS A 502 5.88 -3.65 18.89
N VAL A 503 7.03 -4.28 18.71
CA VAL A 503 7.71 -5.02 19.79
C VAL A 503 8.36 -4.06 20.79
N VAL A 504 8.88 -2.92 20.34
CA VAL A 504 9.43 -1.87 21.22
C VAL A 504 8.33 -1.14 22.00
N GLU A 505 7.12 -0.96 21.44
CA GLU A 505 5.97 -0.44 22.19
C GLU A 505 5.47 -1.44 23.26
N ILE A 506 5.40 -2.74 22.94
CA ILE A 506 4.98 -3.77 23.90
C ILE A 506 6.02 -3.96 25.03
N LEU A 507 7.31 -3.81 24.74
CA LEU A 507 8.37 -3.90 25.75
C LEU A 507 8.52 -2.62 26.60
N LYS A 508 8.02 -1.47 26.15
CA LYS A 508 7.98 -0.24 26.96
C LYS A 508 6.81 -0.20 27.95
N GLU A 509 5.73 -0.93 27.70
CA GLU A 509 4.60 -1.03 28.65
C GLU A 509 4.82 -2.08 29.75
N GLY A 510 5.85 -2.93 29.64
CA GLY A 510 6.08 -4.04 30.57
C GLY A 510 6.99 -3.77 31.77
N ASP A 511 7.77 -2.68 31.79
CA ASP A 511 8.86 -2.50 32.77
C ASP A 511 8.62 -1.31 33.72
N GLY A 512 7.42 -1.28 34.32
CA GLY A 512 6.95 -0.10 35.04
C GLY A 512 6.15 -0.31 36.32
N THR A 513 6.12 -1.49 36.96
CA THR A 513 5.49 -1.60 38.30
C THR A 513 5.84 -2.87 39.07
N GLU A 514 7.08 -3.04 39.54
CA GLU A 514 7.33 -3.90 40.72
C GLU A 514 8.47 -3.35 41.59
N ARG A 515 8.12 -2.53 42.59
CA ARG A 515 8.90 -2.44 43.83
C ARG A 515 8.05 -1.89 44.99
N ARG A 516 8.10 -2.65 46.09
CA ARG A 516 7.66 -2.39 47.47
C ARG A 516 6.19 -2.64 47.83
N ARG A 517 5.95 -3.78 48.49
CA ARG A 517 5.62 -3.79 49.93
C ARG A 517 6.10 -5.09 50.57
N SER A 518 6.90 -4.93 51.62
CA SER A 518 7.41 -5.98 52.49
C SER A 518 6.75 -5.82 53.86
N LEU A 519 6.60 -6.96 54.55
CA LEU A 519 6.50 -7.19 56.00
C LEU A 519 5.15 -7.68 56.56
N GLY A 520 5.27 -8.85 57.23
CA GLY A 520 4.30 -9.51 58.10
C GLY A 520 3.98 -10.91 57.57
N GLY A 521 4.43 -12.04 58.11
CA GLY A 521 5.04 -12.34 59.38
C GLY A 521 4.48 -13.70 59.86
N SER A 522 5.40 -14.58 60.24
CA SER A 522 5.21 -15.80 61.04
C SER A 522 4.93 -17.15 60.36
N VAL A 523 5.88 -18.02 60.66
CA VAL A 523 6.08 -19.44 60.37
C VAL A 523 5.14 -20.31 61.20
N LYS A 524 4.69 -21.46 60.67
CA LYS A 524 4.72 -22.77 61.37
C LYS A 524 4.38 -23.95 60.45
N TYR A 525 5.32 -24.89 60.40
CA TYR A 525 5.15 -26.28 59.99
C TYR A 525 4.35 -27.05 61.06
N GLU A 526 3.47 -27.97 60.65
CA GLU A 526 3.56 -29.41 60.96
C GLU A 526 2.26 -30.18 60.62
N ASN A 527 2.45 -31.27 59.87
CA ASN A 527 1.91 -32.64 60.02
C ASN A 527 0.40 -32.97 60.05
N ALA A 528 0.08 -33.84 59.08
CA ALA A 528 -0.46 -35.20 59.24
C ALA A 528 -1.98 -35.46 59.07
N THR A 529 -2.23 -36.46 58.21
CA THR A 529 -3.23 -37.56 58.29
C THR A 529 -4.70 -37.17 58.30
N ASP A 530 -5.49 -37.54 57.29
CA ASP A 530 -6.07 -38.87 57.01
C ASP A 530 -7.60 -38.76 57.24
N GLY A 531 -8.41 -39.48 56.46
CA GLY A 531 -9.87 -39.50 56.64
C GLY A 531 -10.67 -39.39 55.34
N SER A 532 -10.82 -40.53 54.68
CA SER A 532 -11.91 -40.92 53.79
C SER A 532 -13.30 -40.90 54.47
N GLU A 533 -14.34 -41.13 53.64
CA GLU A 533 -15.79 -41.29 53.93
C GLU A 533 -16.59 -39.97 53.84
N GLU A 534 -17.63 -39.80 53.01
CA GLU A 534 -18.53 -40.66 52.22
C GLU A 534 -18.88 -39.98 50.88
#